data_AF-A0A944H6E1-F1
#
_entry.id   AF-A0A944H6E1-F1
#
_cell.length_a   1.000
_cell.length_b   1.000
_cell.length_c   1.000
_cell.angle_alpha   90.00
_cell.angle_beta   90.00
_cell.angle_gamma   90.00
#
_symmetry.space_group_name_H-M   'P 1'
#
loop_
_entity.id
_entity.type
_entity.pdbx_description
1 polymer ?
#
loop_
_entity_poly.entity_id
_entity_poly.type
_entity_poly.pdbx_seq_one_letter_code
_entity_poly.pdbx_strand_id
1 'polypeptide(L)'
;MLLGGTELASEQTRPRQSTSVVMPSTLIEVRRSYTLEQEARIIEAVHSALIEGFKIPQGDRCIRLVTHEPHRFVVPEDKRQPELYTLVTISAFSGRSLEAKRRLYQSLIRHLAGVGIPADHIKIMLNEIPGENWGLAGGKPGSEIDLGYNVEI
;
A
#
# COMPACT_ATOMS: atom_id res chain seq x y z
N MET A 1 -9.09 18.38 64.32
CA MET A 1 -10.26 18.34 63.41
C MET A 1 -9.75 18.82 62.05
N LEU A 2 -9.90 18.00 61.01
CA LEU A 2 -9.17 18.04 59.73
C LEU A 2 -9.52 19.24 58.83
N LEU A 3 -8.52 19.85 58.19
CA LEU A 3 -8.58 20.58 56.91
C LEU A 3 -7.16 20.57 56.33
N GLY A 4 -6.82 20.25 55.09
CA GLY A 4 -7.54 19.87 53.88
C GLY A 4 -6.44 19.87 52.80
N GLY A 5 -5.98 18.69 52.39
CA GLY A 5 -4.91 18.54 51.40
C GLY A 5 -5.44 18.85 50.00
N THR A 6 -4.87 19.85 49.34
CA THR A 6 -5.10 20.13 47.93
C THR A 6 -4.24 19.19 47.08
N GLU A 7 -4.83 18.07 46.66
CA GLU A 7 -4.26 17.22 45.61
C GLU A 7 -4.34 17.98 44.27
N LEU A 8 -3.17 18.39 43.78
CA LEU A 8 -2.98 18.81 42.39
C LEU A 8 -3.26 17.61 41.50
N ALA A 9 -4.43 17.61 40.86
CA ALA A 9 -4.78 16.63 39.85
C ALA A 9 -3.72 16.67 38.74
N SER A 10 -2.96 15.58 38.63
CA SER A 10 -2.02 15.36 37.55
C SER A 10 -2.78 15.33 36.24
N GLU A 11 -2.46 16.27 35.36
CA GLU A 11 -2.98 16.32 33.99
C GLU A 11 -2.45 15.08 33.27
N GLN A 12 -3.27 14.03 33.24
CA GLN A 12 -3.00 12.82 32.48
C GLN A 12 -2.93 13.20 31.00
N THR A 13 -1.69 13.37 30.55
CA THR A 13 -1.33 13.50 29.14
C THR A 13 -1.98 12.34 28.40
N ARG A 14 -3.07 12.61 27.67
CA ARG A 14 -3.70 11.61 26.82
C ARG A 14 -2.62 11.07 25.89
N PRO A 15 -2.50 9.75 25.71
CA PRO A 15 -1.57 9.21 24.72
C PRO A 15 -1.89 9.87 23.38
N ARG A 16 -0.87 10.46 22.72
CA ARG A 16 -1.02 10.98 21.35
C ARG A 16 -1.60 9.83 20.53
N GLN A 17 -2.83 9.98 20.05
CA GLN A 17 -3.37 9.06 19.05
C GLN A 17 -2.39 9.08 17.88
N SER A 18 -1.68 7.97 17.69
CA SER A 18 -0.89 7.77 16.48
C SER A 18 -1.87 7.84 15.33
N THR A 19 -1.81 8.91 14.57
CA THR A 19 -2.57 9.02 13.34
C THR A 19 -1.94 7.99 12.42
N SER A 20 -2.59 6.84 12.23
CA SER A 20 -2.10 5.79 11.34
C SER A 20 -2.16 6.34 9.92
N VAL A 21 -1.05 6.87 9.45
CA VAL A 21 -0.88 7.27 8.06
C VAL A 21 -0.66 6.01 7.25
N VAL A 22 -1.53 5.80 6.27
CA VAL A 22 -1.59 4.58 5.45
C VAL A 22 -0.77 4.81 4.17
N MET A 23 0.33 4.08 4.02
CA MET A 23 1.21 4.07 2.86
C MET A 23 1.83 2.69 2.58
N PRO A 24 1.98 2.31 1.29
CA PRO A 24 1.78 3.12 0.09
C PRO A 24 0.33 3.17 -0.40
N SER A 25 0.04 4.11 -1.30
CA SER A 25 -1.22 4.11 -2.06
C SER A 25 -1.06 3.24 -3.30
N THR A 26 -1.91 2.22 -3.43
CA THR A 26 -1.81 1.23 -4.50
C THR A 26 -3.09 1.18 -5.34
N LEU A 27 -2.91 1.14 -6.65
CA LEU A 27 -3.96 0.96 -7.64
C LEU A 27 -3.69 -0.34 -8.41
N ILE A 28 -4.68 -1.22 -8.41
CA ILE A 28 -4.72 -2.45 -9.20
C ILE A 28 -5.68 -2.20 -10.37
N GLU A 29 -5.21 -2.39 -11.59
CA GLU A 29 -6.02 -2.26 -12.79
C GLU A 29 -6.07 -3.60 -13.51
N VAL A 30 -7.28 -4.08 -13.77
CA VAL A 30 -7.53 -5.37 -14.40
C VAL A 30 -8.35 -5.22 -15.68
N ARG A 31 -8.16 -6.12 -16.64
CA ARG A 31 -8.79 -6.08 -17.97
C ARG A 31 -10.11 -6.88 -18.06
N ARG A 32 -10.60 -7.41 -16.93
CA ARG A 32 -11.87 -8.14 -16.86
C ARG A 32 -12.49 -8.03 -15.46
N SER A 33 -13.79 -8.25 -15.36
CA SER A 33 -14.47 -8.38 -14.08
C SER A 33 -14.10 -9.69 -13.36
N TYR A 34 -14.04 -9.62 -12.04
CA TYR A 34 -13.85 -10.77 -11.15
C TYR A 34 -15.05 -10.88 -10.20
N THR A 35 -15.21 -12.01 -9.54
CA THR A 35 -16.17 -12.12 -8.43
C THR A 35 -15.66 -11.33 -7.21
N LEU A 36 -16.55 -10.94 -6.30
CA LEU A 36 -16.17 -10.24 -5.06
C LEU A 36 -15.08 -10.99 -4.26
N GLU A 37 -15.18 -12.31 -4.20
CA GLU A 37 -14.19 -13.16 -3.53
C GLU A 37 -12.83 -13.15 -4.25
N GLN A 38 -12.83 -13.14 -5.58
CA GLN A 38 -11.60 -13.04 -6.37
C GLN A 38 -10.96 -11.66 -6.24
N GLU A 39 -11.75 -10.58 -6.27
CA GLU A 39 -11.26 -9.22 -6.04
C GLU A 39 -10.62 -9.08 -4.66
N ALA A 40 -11.28 -9.60 -3.62
CA ALA A 40 -10.73 -9.62 -2.27
C ALA A 40 -9.39 -10.38 -2.18
N ARG A 41 -9.28 -11.53 -2.86
CA ARG A 41 -8.03 -12.30 -2.93
C ARG A 41 -6.92 -11.57 -3.68
N ILE A 42 -7.24 -10.88 -4.78
CA ILE A 42 -6.27 -10.07 -5.53
C ILE A 42 -5.76 -8.90 -4.65
N ILE A 43 -6.66 -8.21 -3.96
CA ILE A 43 -6.31 -7.12 -3.04
C ILE A 43 -5.42 -7.63 -1.90
N GLU A 44 -5.78 -8.76 -1.27
CA GLU A 44 -4.99 -9.32 -0.17
C GLU A 44 -3.64 -9.86 -0.64
N ALA A 45 -3.55 -10.39 -1.86
CA ALA A 45 -2.29 -10.80 -2.48
C ALA A 45 -1.33 -9.60 -2.64
N VAL A 46 -1.83 -8.45 -3.13
CA VAL A 46 -1.03 -7.22 -3.24
C VAL A 46 -0.63 -6.69 -1.85
N HIS A 47 -1.56 -6.67 -0.90
CA HIS A 47 -1.28 -6.24 0.48
C HIS A 47 -0.19 -7.10 1.15
N SER A 48 -0.31 -8.42 1.04
CA SER A 48 0.69 -9.38 1.55
C SER A 48 2.06 -9.14 0.91
N ALA A 49 2.09 -8.82 -0.38
CA ALA A 49 3.34 -8.52 -1.07
C ALA A 49 3.98 -7.20 -0.62
N LEU A 50 3.16 -6.19 -0.30
CA LEU A 50 3.65 -4.92 0.26
C LEU A 50 4.23 -5.12 1.67
N ILE A 51 3.59 -5.92 2.52
CA ILE A 51 4.12 -6.28 3.84
C ILE A 51 5.46 -7.02 3.69
N GLU A 52 5.54 -8.02 2.81
CA GLU A 52 6.77 -8.79 2.65
C GLU A 52 7.91 -7.95 2.03
N GLY A 53 7.61 -7.20 0.96
CA GLY A 53 8.59 -6.45 0.19
C GLY A 53 9.05 -5.17 0.87
N PHE A 54 8.07 -4.35 1.28
CA PHE A 54 8.28 -3.02 1.86
C PHE A 54 8.11 -2.98 3.38
N LYS A 55 7.79 -4.10 4.03
CA LYS A 55 7.68 -4.16 5.51
C LYS A 55 6.74 -3.10 6.07
N ILE A 56 5.67 -2.80 5.34
CA ILE A 56 4.64 -1.90 5.82
C ILE A 56 3.91 -2.52 7.01
N PRO A 57 3.31 -1.70 7.91
CA PRO A 57 2.48 -2.23 8.98
C PRO A 57 1.29 -3.06 8.46
N GLN A 58 0.87 -4.08 9.19
CA GLN A 58 -0.23 -4.98 8.75
C GLN A 58 -1.58 -4.27 8.57
N GLY A 59 -1.81 -3.16 9.28
CA GLY A 59 -3.02 -2.35 9.15
C GLY A 59 -3.00 -1.38 7.97
N ASP A 60 -1.90 -1.30 7.23
CA ASP A 60 -1.67 -0.31 6.19
C ASP A 60 -2.29 -0.76 4.86
N ARG A 61 -3.56 -0.36 4.62
CA ARG A 61 -4.43 -0.90 3.56
C ARG A 61 -4.99 0.14 2.59
N CYS A 62 -4.16 1.00 2.00
CA CYS A 62 -4.61 1.89 0.92
C CYS A 62 -4.48 1.20 -0.46
N ILE A 63 -5.45 0.34 -0.79
CA ILE A 63 -5.47 -0.40 -2.07
C ILE A 63 -6.82 -0.20 -2.74
N ARG A 64 -6.81 0.11 -4.05
CA ARG A 64 -8.01 0.23 -4.88
C ARG A 64 -7.88 -0.70 -6.08
N LEU A 65 -8.99 -1.30 -6.50
CA LEU A 65 -9.08 -2.10 -7.72
C LEU A 65 -10.01 -1.40 -8.70
N VAL A 66 -9.57 -1.28 -9.96
CA VAL A 66 -10.35 -0.73 -11.07
C VAL A 66 -10.40 -1.75 -12.20
N THR A 67 -11.60 -2.01 -12.67
CA THR A 67 -11.84 -2.91 -13.79
C THR A 67 -12.06 -2.12 -15.06
N HIS A 68 -11.32 -2.48 -16.11
CA HIS A 68 -11.44 -1.89 -17.44
C HIS A 68 -12.03 -2.88 -18.44
N GLU A 69 -12.83 -2.35 -19.36
CA GLU A 69 -13.19 -3.06 -20.58
C GLU A 69 -11.94 -3.33 -21.43
N PRO A 70 -11.85 -4.48 -22.14
CA PRO A 70 -10.68 -4.82 -22.95
C PRO A 70 -10.23 -3.72 -23.92
N HIS A 71 -11.14 -2.98 -24.56
CA HIS A 71 -10.77 -1.93 -25.50
C HIS A 71 -10.13 -0.69 -24.83
N ARG A 72 -10.26 -0.51 -23.50
CA ARG A 72 -9.72 0.65 -22.76
C ARG A 72 -8.34 0.41 -22.17
N PHE A 73 -7.92 -0.85 -22.09
CA PHE A 73 -6.68 -1.22 -21.41
C PHE A 73 -5.79 -2.07 -22.31
N VAL A 74 -5.32 -1.51 -23.43
CA VAL A 74 -4.51 -2.22 -24.44
C VAL A 74 -3.22 -2.82 -23.85
N VAL A 75 -2.92 -4.07 -24.20
CA VAL A 75 -1.79 -4.85 -23.70
C VAL A 75 -0.97 -5.42 -24.86
N PRO A 76 0.26 -5.92 -24.63
CA PRO A 76 1.05 -6.55 -25.67
C PRO A 76 0.32 -7.70 -26.39
N GLU A 77 0.50 -7.80 -27.71
CA GLU A 77 -0.20 -8.77 -28.56
C GLU A 77 0.25 -10.23 -28.35
N ASP A 78 1.43 -10.43 -27.76
CA ASP A 78 2.02 -11.75 -27.51
C ASP A 78 1.44 -12.47 -26.29
N LYS A 79 0.49 -11.85 -25.57
CA LYS A 79 -0.15 -12.43 -24.40
C LYS A 79 -1.18 -13.48 -24.78
N ARG A 80 -0.99 -14.71 -24.31
CA ARG A 80 -1.92 -15.84 -24.53
C ARG A 80 -3.28 -15.64 -23.85
N GLN A 81 -3.31 -14.96 -22.71
CA GLN A 81 -4.52 -14.69 -21.91
C GLN A 81 -4.59 -13.20 -21.57
N PRO A 82 -4.74 -12.32 -22.58
CA PRO A 82 -4.63 -10.87 -22.38
C PRO A 82 -5.63 -10.35 -21.35
N GLU A 83 -6.79 -10.99 -21.19
CA GLU A 83 -7.81 -10.67 -20.18
C GLU A 83 -7.33 -10.77 -18.72
N LEU A 84 -6.26 -11.52 -18.45
CA LEU A 84 -5.66 -11.64 -17.11
C LEU A 84 -4.58 -10.59 -16.86
N TYR A 85 -4.31 -9.70 -17.82
CA TYR A 85 -3.31 -8.66 -17.66
C TYR A 85 -3.69 -7.74 -16.49
N THR A 86 -2.73 -7.55 -15.59
CA THR A 86 -2.90 -6.82 -14.35
C THR A 86 -1.77 -5.79 -14.22
N LEU A 87 -2.14 -4.53 -14.05
CA LEU A 87 -1.20 -3.46 -13.73
C LEU A 87 -1.33 -3.12 -12.24
N VAL A 88 -0.22 -3.14 -11.53
CA VAL A 88 -0.12 -2.68 -10.14
C VAL A 88 0.71 -1.41 -10.11
N THR A 89 0.07 -0.29 -9.83
CA THR A 89 0.73 1.01 -9.65
C THR A 89 0.80 1.33 -8.16
N ILE A 90 2.01 1.57 -7.67
CA ILE A 90 2.31 1.82 -6.25
C ILE A 90 2.92 3.20 -6.14
N SER A 91 2.26 4.10 -5.44
CA SER A 91 2.82 5.39 -5.06
C SER A 91 3.33 5.29 -3.63
N ALA A 92 4.62 5.51 -3.43
CA ALA A 92 5.28 5.39 -2.13
C ALA A 92 6.25 6.56 -1.89
N PHE A 93 6.68 6.73 -0.64
CA PHE A 93 7.79 7.61 -0.35
C PHE A 93 9.08 7.14 -1.01
N SER A 94 9.84 8.13 -1.49
CA SER A 94 11.21 7.92 -1.98
C SER A 94 12.12 7.44 -0.84
N GLY A 95 13.15 6.66 -1.18
CA GLY A 95 14.20 6.26 -0.23
C GLY A 95 14.36 4.75 -0.04
N ARG A 96 13.47 3.93 -0.63
CA ARG A 96 13.60 2.47 -0.60
C ARG A 96 14.85 2.04 -1.35
N SER A 97 15.63 1.12 -0.78
CA SER A 97 16.79 0.57 -1.50
C SER A 97 16.38 -0.21 -2.73
N LEU A 98 17.32 -0.42 -3.65
CA LEU A 98 17.10 -1.30 -4.81
C LEU A 98 16.76 -2.74 -4.38
N GLU A 99 17.32 -3.22 -3.27
CA GLU A 99 17.00 -4.55 -2.73
C GLU A 99 15.56 -4.63 -2.23
N ALA A 100 15.05 -3.60 -1.55
CA ALA A 100 13.64 -3.55 -1.16
C ALA A 100 12.70 -3.57 -2.37
N LYS A 101 13.04 -2.80 -3.42
CA LYS A 101 12.29 -2.80 -4.68
C LYS A 101 12.28 -4.19 -5.33
N ARG A 102 13.43 -4.87 -5.40
CA ARG A 102 13.53 -6.24 -5.92
C ARG A 102 12.66 -7.21 -5.12
N ARG A 103 12.70 -7.16 -3.78
CA ARG A 103 11.85 -8.01 -2.92
C ARG A 103 10.38 -7.76 -3.17
N LEU A 104 9.96 -6.50 -3.26
CA LEU A 104 8.57 -6.13 -3.56
C LEU A 104 8.12 -6.70 -4.91
N TYR A 105 8.90 -6.50 -5.97
CA TYR A 105 8.51 -6.98 -7.31
C TYR A 105 8.37 -8.50 -7.34
N GLN A 106 9.34 -9.21 -6.76
CA GLN A 106 9.28 -10.67 -6.69
C GLN A 106 8.11 -11.17 -5.83
N SER A 107 7.81 -10.48 -4.73
CA SER A 107 6.68 -10.83 -3.86
C SER A 107 5.35 -10.61 -4.59
N LEU A 108 5.15 -9.47 -5.26
CA LEU A 108 3.94 -9.19 -6.05
C LEU A 108 3.68 -10.27 -7.10
N ILE A 109 4.72 -10.65 -7.85
CA ILE A 109 4.62 -11.72 -8.85
C ILE A 109 4.18 -13.04 -8.20
N ARG A 110 4.79 -13.46 -7.08
CA ARG A 110 4.43 -14.71 -6.40
C ARG A 110 3.00 -14.70 -5.87
N HIS A 111 2.59 -13.65 -5.15
CA HIS A 111 1.28 -13.59 -4.53
C HIS A 111 0.16 -13.50 -5.56
N LEU A 112 0.33 -12.70 -6.62
CA LEU A 112 -0.66 -12.59 -7.70
C LEU A 112 -0.75 -13.88 -8.53
N ALA A 113 0.38 -14.55 -8.78
CA ALA A 113 0.37 -15.88 -9.40
C ALA A 113 -0.38 -16.91 -8.54
N GLY A 114 -0.26 -16.83 -7.22
CA GLY A 114 -1.00 -17.69 -6.28
C GLY A 114 -2.52 -17.54 -6.35
N VAL A 115 -3.03 -16.40 -6.84
CA VAL A 115 -4.47 -16.16 -7.06
C VAL A 115 -4.90 -16.28 -8.52
N GLY A 116 -4.02 -16.82 -9.39
CA GLY A 116 -4.35 -17.17 -10.76
C GLY A 116 -4.04 -16.11 -11.82
N ILE A 117 -3.25 -15.08 -11.50
CA ILE A 117 -2.77 -14.10 -12.48
C ILE A 117 -1.37 -14.53 -12.96
N PRO A 118 -1.16 -14.90 -14.23
CA PRO A 118 0.13 -15.38 -14.70
C PRO A 118 1.25 -14.34 -14.50
N ALA A 119 2.44 -14.80 -14.10
CA ALA A 119 3.58 -13.92 -13.79
C ALA A 119 3.96 -12.99 -14.95
N ASP A 120 3.88 -13.47 -16.18
CA ASP A 120 4.17 -12.74 -17.42
C ASP A 120 3.02 -11.80 -17.86
N HIS A 121 1.90 -11.78 -17.14
CA HIS A 121 0.75 -10.90 -17.35
C HIS A 121 0.68 -9.77 -16.30
N ILE A 122 1.66 -9.67 -15.40
CA ILE A 122 1.72 -8.65 -14.36
C ILE A 122 2.72 -7.57 -14.76
N LYS A 123 2.28 -6.32 -14.74
CA LYS A 123 3.15 -5.15 -14.83
C LYS A 123 3.12 -4.39 -13.51
N ILE A 124 4.29 -3.97 -13.05
CA ILE A 124 4.43 -3.22 -11.79
C ILE A 124 5.03 -1.85 -12.11
N MET A 125 4.42 -0.80 -11.60
CA MET A 125 4.91 0.57 -11.67
C MET A 125 5.07 1.11 -10.25
N LEU A 126 6.30 1.42 -9.85
CA LEU A 126 6.59 2.09 -8.58
C LEU A 126 6.87 3.58 -8.86
N ASN A 127 6.02 4.44 -8.31
CA ASN A 127 6.20 5.89 -8.28
C ASN A 127 6.75 6.28 -6.91
N GLU A 128 8.00 6.71 -6.87
CA GLU A 128 8.62 7.26 -5.67
C GLU A 128 8.43 8.77 -5.65
N ILE A 129 7.84 9.25 -4.57
CA ILE A 129 7.44 10.64 -4.41
C ILE A 129 8.12 11.17 -3.14
N PRO A 130 8.76 12.36 -3.17
CA PRO A 130 9.29 12.99 -1.96
C PRO A 130 8.21 13.17 -0.89
N GLY A 131 8.58 13.04 0.38
CA GLY A 131 7.62 13.07 1.50
C GLY A 131 6.87 14.40 1.61
N GLU A 132 7.52 15.50 1.25
CA GLU A 132 6.94 16.85 1.24
C GLU A 132 5.78 17.02 0.24
N ASN A 133 5.69 16.13 -0.76
CA ASN A 133 4.66 16.18 -1.80
C ASN A 133 3.38 15.40 -1.43
N TRP A 134 3.30 14.85 -0.21
CA TRP A 134 2.11 14.16 0.28
C TRP A 134 1.41 14.99 1.36
N GLY A 135 0.13 15.29 1.16
CA GLY A 135 -0.73 15.90 2.18
C GLY A 135 -1.45 14.84 3.02
N LEU A 136 -1.18 14.81 4.33
CA LEU A 136 -1.58 13.74 5.23
C LEU A 136 -2.01 14.27 6.59
N ALA A 137 -2.62 13.43 7.44
CA ALA A 137 -2.94 13.77 8.84
C ALA A 137 -3.53 15.18 9.03
N GLY A 138 -4.50 15.56 8.19
CA GLY A 138 -5.12 16.89 8.21
C GLY A 138 -4.42 17.96 7.37
N GLY A 139 -3.63 17.58 6.36
CA GLY A 139 -3.01 18.49 5.39
C GLY A 139 -1.53 18.81 5.64
N LYS A 140 -0.87 18.06 6.53
CA LYS A 140 0.56 18.19 6.79
C LYS A 140 1.39 17.52 5.68
N PRO A 141 2.52 18.10 5.28
CA PRO A 141 3.51 17.40 4.47
C PRO A 141 3.95 16.09 5.14
N GLY A 142 4.09 15.03 4.37
CA GLY A 142 4.53 13.73 4.86
C GLY A 142 5.91 13.73 5.47
N SER A 143 6.78 14.64 5.03
CA SER A 143 8.10 14.89 5.63
C SER A 143 8.04 15.36 7.09
N GLU A 144 6.88 15.84 7.56
CA GLU A 144 6.67 16.32 8.94
C GLU A 144 5.98 15.29 9.84
N ILE A 145 5.71 14.09 9.32
CA ILE A 145 4.98 13.03 10.04
C ILE A 145 5.95 11.93 10.44
N ASP A 146 5.91 11.57 11.72
CA ASP A 146 6.53 10.33 12.19
C ASP A 146 5.69 9.13 11.72
N LEU A 147 6.25 8.35 10.80
CA LEU A 147 5.58 7.19 10.20
C LEU A 147 5.55 5.99 11.14
N GLY A 148 6.36 5.99 12.21
CA GLY A 148 6.49 4.84 13.11
C GLY A 148 7.20 3.62 12.50
N TYR A 149 7.82 3.76 11.33
CA TYR A 149 8.67 2.73 10.69
C TYR A 149 9.71 3.35 9.76
N ASN A 150 10.76 2.59 9.42
CA ASN A 150 11.83 3.05 8.54
C ASN A 150 11.50 2.87 7.05
N VAL A 151 11.60 3.95 6.27
CA VAL A 151 11.42 3.96 4.82
C VAL A 151 12.68 3.45 4.10
N GLU A 152 13.86 3.63 4.69
CA GLU A 152 15.14 3.23 4.10
C GLU A 152 15.48 1.78 4.51
N ILE A 153 15.00 0.79 3.74
CA ILE A 153 15.30 -0.65 3.91
C ILE A 153 15.68 -1.32 2.60
#